data_AF-A0A9E4KR62-F1
#
_entry.id   AF-A0A9E4KR62-F1
#
_cell.length_a   1.000
_cell.length_b   1.000
_cell.length_c   1.000
_cell.angle_alpha   90.00
_cell.angle_beta   90.00
_cell.angle_gamma   90.00
#
_symmetry.space_group_name_H-M   'P 1'
#
loop_
_entity.id
_entity.type
_entity.pdbx_description
1 polymer ?
#
loop_
_entity_poly.entity_id
_entity_poly.type
_entity_poly.pdbx_seq_one_letter_code
_entity_poly.pdbx_strand_id
1 'polypeptide(L)'
;TPEEIVEILMQTAFYGGIPVAYNALDIAKEVFEERGIQLTPPQVFDTVIEPEALYEIGVAKHGELMPDVFGYYSVEPTREEHEMDLLMHEYLWGAIWTRPGLDMKSRIVCVLAAQVAQGQYDQFIRRIIEGALRNGIGRSELMELLMHLAFYVGVLPARAAMNIANTVFRSPEFSTEESPSL
;
A
#
# COMPACT_ATOMS: atom_id res chain seq x y z
N THR A 1 6.55 14.40 -8.53
CA THR A 1 6.43 14.81 -9.94
C THR A 1 5.02 14.48 -10.44
N PRO A 2 4.58 14.97 -11.61
CA PRO A 2 3.30 14.57 -12.19
C PRO A 2 3.16 13.05 -12.36
N GLU A 3 4.25 12.37 -12.72
CA GLU A 3 4.32 10.91 -12.84
C GLU A 3 4.08 10.23 -11.48
N GLU A 4 4.75 10.70 -10.42
CA GLU A 4 4.54 10.17 -9.06
C GLU A 4 3.09 10.36 -8.59
N ILE A 5 2.43 11.47 -8.93
CA ILE A 5 1.01 11.69 -8.60
C ILE A 5 0.15 10.62 -9.27
N VAL A 6 0.36 10.35 -10.56
CA VAL A 6 -0.37 9.28 -11.26
C VAL A 6 -0.11 7.93 -10.60
N GLU A 7 1.12 7.62 -10.25
CA GLU A 7 1.46 6.35 -9.61
C GLU A 7 0.87 6.23 -8.19
N ILE A 8 0.74 7.32 -7.44
CA ILE A 8 0.02 7.34 -6.14
C ILE A 8 -1.45 6.97 -6.35
N LEU A 9 -2.10 7.55 -7.36
CA LEU A 9 -3.50 7.27 -7.69
C LEU A 9 -3.69 5.84 -8.19
N MET A 10 -2.77 5.33 -9.00
CA MET A 10 -2.74 3.93 -9.44
C MET A 10 -2.56 2.96 -8.27
N GLN A 11 -1.61 3.24 -7.36
CA GLN A 11 -1.34 2.42 -6.18
C GLN A 11 -2.57 2.35 -5.26
N THR A 12 -3.23 3.48 -5.05
CA THR A 12 -4.40 3.57 -4.16
C THR A 12 -5.67 2.98 -4.77
N ALA A 13 -5.72 2.71 -6.08
CA ALA A 13 -6.91 2.17 -6.75
C ALA A 13 -7.38 0.81 -6.20
N PHE A 14 -6.46 -0.08 -5.85
CA PHE A 14 -6.80 -1.39 -5.28
C PHE A 14 -7.29 -1.33 -3.84
N TYR A 15 -6.99 -0.24 -3.12
CA TYR A 15 -7.36 -0.07 -1.72
C TYR A 15 -8.58 0.84 -1.58
N GLY A 16 -8.66 1.91 -2.38
CA GLY A 16 -9.76 2.86 -2.45
C GLY A 16 -10.94 2.41 -3.31
N GLY A 17 -10.69 1.47 -4.22
CA GLY A 17 -11.63 1.04 -5.25
C GLY A 17 -11.39 1.74 -6.60
N ILE A 18 -11.50 0.97 -7.69
CA ILE A 18 -11.24 1.44 -9.05
C ILE A 18 -12.07 2.69 -9.44
N PRO A 19 -13.38 2.80 -9.12
CA PRO A 19 -14.13 4.01 -9.45
C PRO A 19 -13.60 5.28 -8.78
N VAL A 20 -13.09 5.17 -7.54
CA VAL A 20 -12.52 6.31 -6.81
C VAL A 20 -11.22 6.76 -7.47
N ALA A 21 -10.38 5.81 -7.92
CA ALA A 21 -9.15 6.13 -8.62
C ALA A 21 -9.41 6.82 -9.97
N TYR A 22 -10.40 6.38 -10.75
CA TYR A 22 -10.75 7.05 -12.01
C TYR A 22 -11.19 8.50 -11.77
N ASN A 23 -12.07 8.74 -10.80
CA ASN A 23 -12.47 10.10 -10.44
C ASN A 23 -11.27 10.96 -10.02
N ALA A 24 -10.34 10.40 -9.25
CA ALA A 24 -9.15 11.13 -8.82
C ALA A 24 -8.18 11.42 -9.98
N LEU A 25 -8.04 10.49 -10.93
CA LEU A 25 -7.23 10.68 -12.14
C LEU A 25 -7.81 11.78 -13.03
N ASP A 26 -9.13 11.86 -13.17
CA ASP A 26 -9.79 12.92 -13.92
C ASP A 26 -9.55 14.29 -13.28
N ILE A 27 -9.69 14.40 -11.95
CA ILE A 27 -9.38 15.64 -11.22
C ILE A 27 -7.89 16.01 -11.37
N ALA A 28 -6.98 15.04 -11.28
CA ALA A 28 -5.56 15.29 -11.46
C ALA A 28 -5.24 15.80 -12.87
N LYS A 29 -5.93 15.25 -13.89
CA LYS A 29 -5.81 15.70 -15.27
C LYS A 29 -6.26 17.15 -15.44
N GLU A 30 -7.41 17.54 -14.88
CA GLU A 30 -7.89 18.93 -14.91
C GLU A 30 -6.84 19.88 -14.30
N VAL A 31 -6.28 19.54 -13.13
CA VAL A 31 -5.24 20.34 -12.47
C VAL A 31 -3.95 20.42 -13.30
N PHE A 32 -3.57 19.33 -13.98
CA PHE A 32 -2.41 19.35 -14.87
C PHE A 32 -2.62 20.26 -16.08
N GLU A 33 -3.81 20.23 -16.68
CA GLU A 33 -4.19 21.11 -17.79
C GLU A 33 -4.18 22.58 -17.36
N GLU A 34 -4.78 22.91 -16.21
CA GLU A 34 -4.79 24.26 -15.63
C GLU A 34 -3.37 24.80 -15.38
N ARG A 35 -2.43 23.92 -15.02
CA ARG A 35 -1.04 24.26 -14.75
C ARG A 35 -0.13 24.18 -15.97
N GLY A 36 -0.65 23.82 -17.14
CA GLY A 36 0.14 23.64 -18.37
C GLY A 36 1.13 22.47 -18.30
N ILE A 37 0.88 21.48 -17.44
CA ILE A 37 1.71 20.27 -17.28
C ILE A 37 1.33 19.28 -18.38
N GLN A 38 2.26 19.03 -19.30
CA GLN A 38 2.11 18.02 -20.34
C GLN A 38 2.63 16.67 -19.81
N LEU A 39 1.71 15.75 -19.52
CA LEU A 39 2.04 14.39 -19.09
C LEU A 39 1.57 13.39 -20.13
N THR A 40 2.50 12.56 -20.63
CA THR A 40 2.17 11.36 -21.42
C THR A 40 2.56 10.15 -20.60
N PRO A 41 1.60 9.50 -19.89
CA PRO A 41 1.93 8.34 -19.07
C PRO A 41 2.48 7.21 -19.95
N PRO A 42 3.61 6.57 -19.57
CA PRO A 42 4.11 5.43 -20.31
C PRO A 42 3.13 4.25 -20.20
N GLN A 43 3.05 3.42 -21.26
CA GLN A 43 2.39 2.13 -21.17
C GLN A 43 3.23 1.21 -20.28
N VAL A 44 2.81 1.06 -19.03
CA VAL A 44 3.52 0.26 -18.03
C VAL A 44 3.05 -1.19 -17.98
N PHE A 45 1.74 -1.43 -18.16
CA PHE A 45 1.19 -2.78 -18.11
C PHE A 45 1.38 -3.48 -19.45
N ASP A 46 2.10 -4.61 -19.43
CA ASP A 46 2.32 -5.46 -20.60
C ASP A 46 1.20 -6.51 -20.69
N THR A 47 0.37 -6.39 -21.71
CA THR A 47 -0.77 -7.28 -21.96
C THR A 47 -0.37 -8.64 -22.51
N VAL A 48 0.92 -8.87 -22.80
CA VAL A 48 1.44 -10.10 -23.38
C VAL A 48 2.11 -11.01 -22.34
N ILE A 49 2.25 -10.54 -21.09
CA ILE A 49 2.74 -11.38 -19.99
C ILE A 49 1.68 -12.43 -19.66
N GLU A 50 2.11 -13.70 -19.62
CA GLU A 50 1.26 -14.82 -19.21
C GLU A 50 0.86 -14.68 -17.73
N PRO A 51 -0.39 -14.99 -17.34
CA PRO A 51 -0.86 -14.84 -15.97
C PRO A 51 0.03 -15.52 -14.93
N GLU A 52 0.53 -16.72 -15.22
CA GLU A 52 1.40 -17.45 -14.31
C GLU A 52 2.75 -16.76 -14.06
N ALA A 53 3.33 -16.13 -15.10
CA ALA A 53 4.55 -15.33 -14.92
C ALA A 53 4.27 -14.08 -14.07
N LEU A 54 3.10 -13.45 -14.26
CA LEU A 54 2.69 -12.30 -13.47
C LEU A 54 2.45 -12.67 -12.00
N TYR A 55 1.87 -13.85 -11.76
CA TYR A 55 1.70 -14.42 -10.43
C TYR A 55 3.03 -14.60 -9.71
N GLU A 56 4.03 -15.23 -10.35
CA GLU A 56 5.36 -15.43 -9.75
C GLU A 56 6.04 -14.12 -9.36
N ILE A 57 5.96 -13.10 -10.24
CA ILE A 57 6.43 -11.74 -9.96
C ILE A 57 5.72 -11.17 -8.72
N GLY A 58 4.39 -11.36 -8.65
CA GLY A 58 3.58 -10.94 -7.52
C GLY A 58 3.94 -11.61 -6.21
N VAL A 59 4.15 -12.92 -6.22
CA VAL A 59 4.62 -13.68 -5.04
C VAL A 59 5.95 -13.13 -4.54
N ALA A 60 6.90 -12.89 -5.45
CA ALA A 60 8.19 -12.32 -5.09
C ALA A 60 8.05 -10.91 -4.49
N LYS A 61 7.25 -10.04 -5.14
CA LYS A 61 7.02 -8.66 -4.67
C LYS A 61 6.29 -8.60 -3.33
N HIS A 62 5.30 -9.47 -3.14
CA HIS A 62 4.60 -9.60 -1.86
C HIS A 62 5.56 -10.03 -0.74
N GLY A 63 6.42 -11.03 -1.01
CA GLY A 63 7.40 -11.52 -0.05
C GLY A 63 8.45 -10.49 0.38
N GLU A 64 8.79 -9.51 -0.47
CA GLU A 64 9.65 -8.38 -0.08
C GLU A 64 9.05 -7.52 1.04
N LEU A 65 7.72 -7.40 1.08
CA LEU A 65 7.02 -6.64 2.12
C LEU A 65 6.59 -7.50 3.30
N MET A 66 6.09 -8.71 3.01
CA MET A 66 5.46 -9.62 3.97
C MET A 66 6.03 -11.04 3.82
N PRO A 67 7.26 -11.31 4.30
CA PRO A 67 7.93 -12.60 4.11
C PRO A 67 7.31 -13.76 4.89
N ASP A 68 6.67 -13.47 6.03
CA ASP A 68 6.22 -14.50 6.99
C ASP A 68 4.82 -15.08 6.69
N VAL A 69 4.16 -14.63 5.61
CA VAL A 69 2.76 -14.99 5.35
C VAL A 69 2.52 -15.19 3.86
N PHE A 70 2.13 -16.41 3.49
CA PHE A 70 1.48 -16.69 2.22
C PHE A 70 -0.01 -16.91 2.48
N GLY A 71 -0.84 -15.97 2.02
CA GLY A 71 -2.31 -16.02 2.19
C GLY A 71 -2.83 -15.49 3.54
N TYR A 72 -4.08 -15.02 3.56
CA TYR A 72 -4.74 -14.50 4.76
C TYR A 72 -5.29 -15.60 5.68
N TYR A 73 -5.04 -16.87 5.37
CA TYR A 73 -5.83 -17.96 5.89
C TYR A 73 -5.17 -18.66 7.08
N SER A 74 -5.95 -18.80 8.15
CA SER A 74 -5.59 -19.63 9.31
C SER A 74 -6.08 -21.07 9.17
N VAL A 75 -6.79 -21.36 8.08
CA VAL A 75 -7.37 -22.65 7.70
C VAL A 75 -7.22 -22.83 6.18
N GLU A 76 -7.53 -24.01 5.65
CA GLU A 76 -7.54 -24.23 4.21
C GLU A 76 -8.53 -23.26 3.52
N PRO A 77 -8.12 -22.47 2.52
CA PRO A 77 -9.02 -21.55 1.83
C PRO A 77 -10.07 -22.29 1.03
N THR A 78 -11.23 -21.67 0.84
CA THR A 78 -12.20 -22.14 -0.16
C THR A 78 -11.64 -21.96 -1.57
N ARG A 79 -12.30 -22.57 -2.56
CA ARG A 79 -11.94 -22.40 -3.96
C ARG A 79 -12.01 -20.94 -4.39
N GLU A 80 -13.05 -20.22 -3.98
CA GLU A 80 -13.29 -18.82 -4.33
C GLU A 80 -12.25 -17.91 -3.68
N GLU A 81 -11.87 -18.20 -2.44
CA GLU A 81 -10.77 -17.55 -1.74
C GLU A 81 -9.45 -17.76 -2.46
N HIS A 82 -9.16 -18.99 -2.89
CA HIS A 82 -7.97 -19.29 -3.69
C HIS A 82 -7.97 -18.56 -5.04
N GLU A 83 -9.09 -18.53 -5.76
CA GLU A 83 -9.21 -17.78 -7.02
C GLU A 83 -9.01 -16.27 -6.81
N MET A 84 -9.49 -15.70 -5.68
CA MET A 84 -9.22 -14.31 -5.31
C MET A 84 -7.72 -14.07 -5.05
N ASP A 85 -7.06 -14.98 -4.33
CA ASP A 85 -5.63 -14.88 -4.03
C ASP A 85 -4.77 -14.90 -5.30
N LEU A 86 -5.12 -15.71 -6.30
CA LEU A 86 -4.45 -15.70 -7.60
C LEU A 86 -4.54 -14.32 -8.26
N LEU A 87 -5.76 -13.75 -8.33
CA LEU A 87 -5.98 -12.42 -8.91
C LEU A 87 -5.25 -11.32 -8.13
N MET A 88 -5.18 -11.40 -6.81
CA MET A 88 -4.42 -10.45 -6.00
C MET A 88 -2.90 -10.55 -6.29
N HIS A 89 -2.34 -11.76 -6.38
CA HIS A 89 -0.92 -11.90 -6.68
C HIS A 89 -0.60 -11.46 -8.11
N GLU A 90 -1.41 -11.81 -9.09
CA GLU A 90 -1.22 -11.34 -10.47
C GLU A 90 -1.35 -9.82 -10.58
N TYR A 91 -2.49 -9.24 -10.22
CA TYR A 91 -2.77 -7.85 -10.56
C TYR A 91 -2.33 -6.85 -9.48
N LEU A 92 -2.58 -7.12 -8.20
CA LEU A 92 -2.14 -6.20 -7.16
C LEU A 92 -0.62 -6.26 -7.02
N TRP A 93 -0.07 -7.43 -6.71
CA TRP A 93 1.36 -7.55 -6.43
C TRP A 93 2.21 -7.58 -7.70
N GLY A 94 1.79 -8.35 -8.71
CA GLY A 94 2.54 -8.57 -9.94
C GLY A 94 2.49 -7.39 -10.90
N ALA A 95 1.35 -6.69 -10.98
CA ALA A 95 1.16 -5.59 -11.92
C ALA A 95 1.23 -4.18 -11.30
N ILE A 96 0.64 -3.95 -10.12
CA ILE A 96 0.59 -2.60 -9.51
C ILE A 96 1.82 -2.29 -8.66
N TRP A 97 2.23 -3.20 -7.77
CA TRP A 97 3.39 -2.96 -6.91
C TRP A 97 4.74 -2.96 -7.65
N THR A 98 4.78 -3.50 -8.87
CA THR A 98 5.98 -3.55 -9.71
C THR A 98 6.10 -2.39 -10.71
N ARG A 99 5.09 -1.50 -10.78
CA ARG A 99 5.13 -0.34 -11.67
C ARG A 99 6.38 0.51 -11.37
N PRO A 100 7.00 1.15 -12.36
CA PRO A 100 8.05 2.13 -12.13
C PRO A 100 7.44 3.44 -11.58
N GLY A 101 8.28 4.35 -11.11
CA GLY A 101 7.86 5.72 -10.77
C GLY A 101 7.53 5.97 -9.29
N LEU A 102 7.34 4.92 -8.48
CA LEU A 102 7.34 5.03 -7.02
C LEU A 102 8.25 3.98 -6.39
N ASP A 103 8.99 4.42 -5.38
CA ASP A 103 9.79 3.52 -4.56
C ASP A 103 8.92 2.74 -3.55
N MET A 104 9.52 1.72 -2.95
CA MET A 104 8.83 0.84 -2.00
C MET A 104 8.24 1.63 -0.82
N LYS A 105 8.98 2.59 -0.26
CA LYS A 105 8.53 3.38 0.89
C LYS A 105 7.29 4.22 0.55
N SER A 106 7.28 4.88 -0.60
CA SER A 106 6.13 5.68 -1.05
C SER A 106 4.90 4.81 -1.27
N ARG A 107 5.06 3.61 -1.85
CA ARG A 107 3.95 2.65 -2.02
C ARG A 107 3.35 2.25 -0.67
N ILE A 108 4.19 1.91 0.30
CA ILE A 108 3.76 1.57 1.67
C ILE A 108 2.97 2.73 2.31
N VAL A 109 3.46 3.97 2.18
CA VAL A 109 2.77 5.16 2.68
C VAL A 109 1.40 5.32 2.02
N CYS A 110 1.29 5.13 0.70
CA CYS A 110 0.01 5.17 0.00
C CYS A 110 -0.98 4.12 0.54
N VAL A 111 -0.51 2.89 0.77
CA VAL A 111 -1.36 1.81 1.30
C VAL A 111 -1.84 2.13 2.72
N LEU A 112 -0.93 2.54 3.60
CA LEU A 112 -1.29 2.93 4.97
C LEU A 112 -2.30 4.08 4.98
N ALA A 113 -2.07 5.13 4.19
CA ALA A 113 -2.97 6.25 4.09
C ALA A 113 -4.37 5.84 3.61
N ALA A 114 -4.44 5.01 2.55
CA ALA A 114 -5.70 4.53 2.00
C ALA A 114 -6.48 3.66 3.00
N GLN A 115 -5.81 2.72 3.65
CA GLN A 115 -6.44 1.80 4.61
C GLN A 115 -6.96 2.53 5.86
N VAL A 116 -6.17 3.46 6.39
CA VAL A 116 -6.59 4.28 7.54
C VAL A 116 -7.75 5.20 7.16
N ALA A 117 -7.76 5.76 5.95
CA ALA A 117 -8.87 6.58 5.46
C ALA A 117 -10.18 5.79 5.29
N GLN A 118 -10.10 4.52 4.92
CA GLN A 118 -11.27 3.64 4.83
C GLN A 118 -11.70 3.03 6.17
N GLY A 119 -10.90 3.23 7.21
CA GLY A 119 -11.15 2.71 8.55
C GLY A 119 -11.07 1.19 8.68
N GLN A 120 -10.25 0.56 7.85
CA GLN A 120 -9.96 -0.87 7.93
C GLN A 120 -8.80 -1.10 8.90
N TYR A 121 -9.07 -1.61 10.11
CA TYR A 121 -8.05 -1.79 11.17
C TYR A 121 -7.87 -3.26 11.54
N ASP A 122 -7.53 -4.08 10.56
CA ASP A 122 -7.37 -5.52 10.72
C ASP A 122 -5.89 -5.95 10.74
N GLN A 123 -5.66 -7.24 10.56
CA GLN A 123 -4.32 -7.80 10.47
C GLN A 123 -3.52 -7.21 9.29
N PHE A 124 -4.17 -6.75 8.23
CA PHE A 124 -3.49 -6.20 7.05
C PHE A 124 -2.71 -4.93 7.40
N ILE A 125 -3.32 -3.96 8.10
CA ILE A 125 -2.60 -2.76 8.55
C ILE A 125 -1.39 -3.14 9.42
N ARG A 126 -1.56 -4.10 10.33
CA ARG A 126 -0.46 -4.58 11.17
C ARG A 126 0.71 -5.09 10.32
N ARG A 127 0.44 -5.89 9.29
CA ARG A 127 1.47 -6.40 8.37
C ARG A 127 2.12 -5.31 7.53
N ILE A 128 1.37 -4.33 7.06
CA ILE A 128 1.95 -3.19 6.33
C ILE A 128 2.89 -2.40 7.24
N ILE A 129 2.56 -2.21 8.52
CA ILE A 129 3.46 -1.54 9.48
C ILE A 129 4.73 -2.36 9.74
N GLU A 130 4.63 -3.68 9.88
CA GLU A 130 5.81 -4.56 10.00
C GLU A 130 6.69 -4.47 8.74
N GLY A 131 6.07 -4.55 7.56
CA GLY A 131 6.76 -4.39 6.27
C GLY A 131 7.39 -3.01 6.11
N ALA A 132 6.75 -1.95 6.61
CA ALA A 132 7.27 -0.59 6.61
C ALA A 132 8.60 -0.50 7.39
N LEU A 133 8.64 -1.05 8.60
CA LEU A 133 9.85 -1.08 9.44
C LEU A 133 10.98 -1.85 8.76
N ARG A 134 10.69 -3.03 8.20
CA ARG A 134 11.69 -3.85 7.47
C ARG A 134 12.23 -3.16 6.22
N ASN A 135 11.40 -2.32 5.59
CA ASN A 135 11.77 -1.53 4.41
C ASN A 135 12.30 -0.12 4.79
N GLY A 136 12.64 0.11 6.06
CA GLY A 136 13.36 1.28 6.54
C GLY A 136 12.50 2.54 6.71
N ILE A 137 11.19 2.42 6.87
CA ILE A 137 10.33 3.50 7.38
C ILE A 137 10.37 3.41 8.91
N GLY A 138 10.97 4.39 9.57
CA GLY A 138 11.17 4.38 11.01
C GLY A 138 9.87 4.56 11.80
N ARG A 139 9.93 4.22 13.10
CA ARG A 139 8.79 4.40 14.02
C ARG A 139 8.28 5.85 14.08
N SER A 140 9.20 6.82 14.07
CA SER A 140 8.87 8.24 14.07
C SER A 140 8.14 8.63 12.78
N GLU A 141 8.65 8.21 11.61
CA GLU A 141 8.01 8.46 10.31
C GLU A 141 6.59 7.87 10.25
N LEU A 142 6.41 6.64 10.76
CA LEU A 142 5.09 6.03 10.88
C LEU A 142 4.16 6.82 11.80
N MET A 143 4.64 7.27 12.97
CA MET A 143 3.83 8.08 13.88
C MET A 143 3.48 9.43 13.28
N GLU A 144 4.40 10.09 12.58
CA GLU A 144 4.15 11.35 11.85
C GLU A 144 3.10 11.16 10.76
N LEU A 145 3.17 10.09 9.96
CA LEU A 145 2.14 9.77 8.97
C LEU A 145 0.76 9.64 9.63
N LEU A 146 0.66 8.86 10.72
CA LEU A 146 -0.60 8.65 11.41
C LEU A 146 -1.12 9.93 12.09
N MET A 147 -0.23 10.77 12.63
CA MET A 147 -0.59 12.07 13.20
C MET A 147 -1.10 13.02 12.11
N HIS A 148 -0.47 13.04 10.93
CA HIS A 148 -0.93 13.81 9.79
C HIS A 148 -2.34 13.39 9.36
N LEU A 149 -2.57 12.07 9.28
CA LEU A 149 -3.87 11.51 8.92
C LEU A 149 -4.98 11.90 9.91
N ALA A 150 -4.69 12.13 11.20
CA ALA A 150 -5.69 12.56 12.18
C ALA A 150 -6.44 13.84 11.78
N PHE A 151 -5.79 14.72 11.00
CA PHE A 151 -6.40 15.97 10.52
C PHE A 151 -7.27 15.79 9.29
N TYR A 152 -6.99 14.79 8.45
CA TYR A 152 -7.70 14.56 7.19
C TYR A 152 -8.78 13.50 7.29
N VAL A 153 -8.54 12.43 8.06
CA VAL A 153 -9.47 11.30 8.22
C VAL A 153 -10.15 11.27 9.59
N GLY A 154 -9.72 12.15 10.50
CA GLY A 154 -10.24 12.26 11.86
C GLY A 154 -9.40 11.52 12.90
N VAL A 155 -9.50 11.98 14.15
CA VAL A 155 -8.65 11.53 15.26
C VAL A 155 -8.89 10.07 15.67
N LEU A 156 -10.12 9.55 15.52
CA LEU A 156 -10.43 8.19 15.94
C LEU A 156 -9.82 7.13 15.02
N PRO A 157 -9.94 7.24 13.68
CA PRO A 157 -9.20 6.39 12.75
C PRO A 157 -7.69 6.39 12.95
N ALA A 158 -7.09 7.58 13.01
CA ALA A 158 -5.66 7.71 13.23
C ALA A 158 -5.23 7.07 14.54
N ARG A 159 -5.98 7.27 15.63
CA ARG A 159 -5.66 6.68 16.94
C ARG A 159 -5.79 5.14 16.93
N ALA A 160 -6.74 4.58 16.19
CA ALA A 160 -6.84 3.13 16.03
C ALA A 160 -5.58 2.56 15.34
N ALA A 161 -5.14 3.18 14.25
CA ALA A 161 -3.92 2.79 13.55
C ALA A 161 -2.65 2.99 14.42
N MET A 162 -2.57 4.08 15.20
CA MET A 162 -1.47 4.30 16.15
C MET A 162 -1.43 3.22 17.23
N ASN A 163 -2.58 2.75 17.70
CA ASN A 163 -2.61 1.66 18.67
C ASN A 163 -2.04 0.38 18.06
N ILE A 164 -2.40 0.04 16.81
CA ILE A 164 -1.83 -1.10 16.09
C ILE A 164 -0.31 -0.93 15.94
N ALA A 165 0.16 0.22 15.49
CA ALA A 165 1.60 0.50 15.36
C ALA A 165 2.34 0.33 16.69
N ASN A 166 1.77 0.84 17.79
CA ASN A 166 2.33 0.63 19.13
C ASN A 166 2.37 -0.86 19.55
N THR A 167 1.43 -1.69 19.12
CA THR A 167 1.52 -3.15 19.36
C THR A 167 2.67 -3.78 18.57
N VAL A 168 2.92 -3.33 17.33
CA VAL A 168 4.05 -3.78 16.52
C VAL A 168 5.37 -3.36 17.15
N PHE A 169 5.49 -2.09 17.56
CA PHE A 169 6.72 -1.56 18.17
C PHE A 169 7.10 -2.26 19.48
N ARG A 170 6.12 -2.84 20.19
CA ARG A 170 6.35 -3.61 21.43
C ARG A 170 6.52 -5.11 21.19
N SER A 171 6.36 -5.58 19.96
CA SER A 171 6.56 -6.98 19.62
C SER A 171 8.04 -7.37 19.72
N PRO A 172 8.38 -8.64 20.00
CA PRO A 172 9.76 -9.07 20.18
C PRO A 172 10.68 -8.71 19.01
N GLU A 173 10.18 -8.83 17.78
CA GLU A 173 10.92 -8.55 16.55
C GLU A 173 11.33 -7.08 16.43
N PHE A 174 10.43 -6.16 16.80
CA PHE A 174 10.67 -4.74 16.59
C PHE A 174 11.08 -3.99 17.86
N SER A 175 10.97 -4.58 19.05
CA SER A 175 11.14 -3.90 20.34
C SER A 175 12.51 -3.27 20.62
N THR A 176 13.57 -3.74 19.96
CA THR A 176 14.96 -3.33 20.22
C THR A 176 15.39 -2.03 19.54
N GLU A 177 14.59 -1.50 18.60
CA GLU A 177 14.84 -0.18 18.04
C GLU A 177 14.57 0.89 19.10
N GLU A 178 15.52 1.79 19.33
CA GLU A 178 15.43 2.85 20.33
C GLU A 178 14.12 3.63 20.16
N SER A 179 13.30 3.63 21.22
CA SER A 179 12.20 4.59 21.32
C SER A 179 12.80 5.99 21.24
N PRO A 180 12.31 6.89 20.36
CA PRO A 180 12.79 8.26 20.35
C PRO A 180 12.63 8.84 21.75
N SER A 181 13.71 9.39 22.29
CA SER A 181 13.68 10.16 23.52
C SER A 181 12.68 11.30 23.36
N LEU A 182 11.68 11.34 24.25
CA LEU A 182 10.71 12.43 24.36
C LEU A 182 11.41 13.77 24.64
#